data_AF-A0A2S5M9N0-F1
#
_entry.id   AF-A0A2S5M9N0-F1
#
_cell.length_a   1.000
_cell.length_b   1.000
_cell.length_c   1.000
_cell.angle_alpha   90.00
_cell.angle_beta   90.00
_cell.angle_gamma   90.00
#
_symmetry.space_group_name_H-M   'P 1'
#
loop_
_entity.id
_entity.type
_entity.pdbx_description
1 polymer ?
#
loop_
_entity_poly.entity_id
_entity_poly.type
_entity_poly.pdbx_seq_one_letter_code
_entity_poly.pdbx_strand_id
1 'polypeptide(L)'
;MRITLSINSEHSIELTHDQATSIMYELDDKPVLADFFAEAANHSASQMRCIVARKSCLPISMLEKLAHDSHCDVVREVAQNKTALKKFSADLLIDMMSRDFGIAFELADNLPLIEDVATRDCVINFMQESGDPEILVKIAKYHRRLTKQS
;
A
#
# COMPACT_ATOMS: atom_id res chain seq x y z
N MET A 1 21.56 12.20 4.73
CA MET A 1 21.17 11.45 5.94
C MET A 1 21.87 10.09 5.90
N ARG A 2 22.43 9.60 7.01
CA ARG A 2 23.05 8.27 7.12
C ARG A 2 22.21 7.41 8.04
N ILE A 3 22.13 6.11 7.74
CA ILE A 3 21.35 5.12 8.49
C ILE A 3 22.34 4.11 9.08
N THR A 4 22.29 3.91 10.39
CA THR A 4 23.16 2.94 11.05
C THR A 4 22.49 1.56 11.03
N LEU A 5 23.14 0.56 10.44
CA LEU A 5 22.75 -0.84 10.57
C LEU A 5 23.64 -1.49 11.62
N SER A 6 23.04 -1.87 12.75
CA SER A 6 23.72 -2.62 13.82
C SER A 6 23.45 -4.12 13.64
N ILE A 7 24.52 -4.91 13.64
CA ILE A 7 24.45 -6.38 13.67
C ILE A 7 24.32 -6.85 15.13
N ASN A 8 25.01 -6.16 16.04
CA ASN A 8 24.96 -6.34 17.49
C ASN A 8 25.45 -5.07 18.19
N SER A 9 25.52 -5.10 19.53
CA SER A 9 25.94 -3.98 20.37
C SER A 9 27.34 -3.41 20.06
N GLU A 10 28.19 -4.15 19.34
CA GLU A 10 29.58 -3.78 19.08
C GLU A 10 29.88 -3.52 17.60
N HIS A 11 29.03 -4.02 16.69
CA HIS A 11 29.27 -3.96 15.25
C HIS A 11 28.12 -3.26 14.55
N SER A 12 28.42 -2.10 13.96
CA SER A 12 27.50 -1.34 13.12
C SER A 12 28.19 -0.73 11.92
N ILE A 13 27.43 -0.54 10.84
CA ILE A 13 27.89 0.15 9.64
C ILE A 13 26.98 1.35 9.34
N GLU A 14 27.60 2.41 8.82
CA GLU A 14 26.87 3.56 8.30
C GLU A 14 26.51 3.32 6.84
N LEU A 15 25.21 3.28 6.57
CA LEU A 15 24.65 3.12 5.24
C LEU A 15 24.28 4.47 4.66
N THR A 16 24.51 4.62 3.36
CA THR A 16 23.82 5.65 2.59
C THR A 16 22.33 5.33 2.50
N HIS A 17 21.55 6.35 2.17
CA HIS A 17 20.12 6.18 1.91
C HIS A 17 19.86 5.09 0.86
N ASP A 18 20.62 5.09 -0.24
CA ASP A 18 20.46 4.14 -1.33
C ASP A 18 20.81 2.72 -0.90
N GLN A 19 21.87 2.54 -0.09
CA GLN A 19 22.24 1.23 0.45
C GLN A 19 21.15 0.68 1.38
N ALA A 20 20.61 1.50 2.27
CA ALA A 20 19.51 1.08 3.14
C ALA A 20 18.25 0.72 2.32
N THR A 21 17.93 1.52 1.30
CA THR A 21 16.83 1.29 0.38
C THR A 21 17.00 -0.03 -0.37
N SER A 22 18.21 -0.31 -0.90
CA SER A 22 18.53 -1.58 -1.55
C SER A 22 18.34 -2.77 -0.61
N ILE A 23 18.85 -2.70 0.62
CA ILE A 23 18.65 -3.78 1.61
C ILE A 23 17.16 -4.02 1.86
N MET A 24 16.36 -2.97 1.98
CA MET A 24 14.92 -3.08 2.26
C MET A 24 14.13 -3.75 1.13
N TYR A 25 14.56 -3.57 -0.12
CA TYR A 25 14.01 -4.30 -1.25
C TYR A 25 14.32 -5.80 -1.20
N GLU A 26 15.54 -6.16 -0.77
CA GLU A 26 15.99 -7.56 -0.68
C GLU A 26 15.38 -8.33 0.51
N LEU A 27 14.90 -7.63 1.54
CA LEU A 27 14.32 -8.28 2.71
C LEU A 27 12.96 -8.90 2.39
N ASP A 28 12.83 -10.19 2.68
CA ASP A 28 11.57 -10.93 2.53
C ASP A 28 10.43 -10.32 3.37
N ASP A 29 9.21 -10.41 2.87
CA ASP A 29 8.00 -10.01 3.60
C ASP A 29 7.61 -11.08 4.63
N LYS A 30 8.31 -11.09 5.78
CA LYS A 30 8.16 -12.10 6.84
C LYS A 30 7.74 -11.46 8.18
N PRO A 31 6.84 -12.11 8.96
CA PRO A 31 6.40 -11.60 10.26
C PRO A 31 7.53 -11.25 11.24
N VAL A 32 8.66 -11.97 11.21
CA VAL A 32 9.82 -11.68 12.07
C VAL A 32 10.45 -10.30 11.81
N LEU A 33 10.18 -9.70 10.64
CA LEU A 33 10.66 -8.37 10.26
C LEU A 33 9.60 -7.28 10.44
N ALA A 34 8.42 -7.61 10.99
CA ALA A 34 7.30 -6.67 11.11
C ALA A 34 7.67 -5.42 11.92
N ASP A 35 8.32 -5.58 13.07
CA ASP A 35 8.74 -4.46 13.93
C ASP A 35 9.79 -3.58 13.24
N PHE A 36 10.72 -4.20 12.54
CA PHE A 36 11.74 -3.49 11.76
C PHE A 36 11.11 -2.68 10.62
N PHE A 37 10.17 -3.26 9.87
CA PHE A 37 9.45 -2.52 8.83
C PHE A 37 8.52 -1.45 9.41
N ALA A 38 7.93 -1.66 10.58
CA ALA A 38 7.11 -0.65 11.26
C ALA A 38 7.95 0.57 11.68
N GLU A 39 9.20 0.36 12.11
CA GLU A 39 10.13 1.46 12.36
C GLU A 39 10.46 2.22 11.06
N ALA A 40 10.77 1.48 9.99
CA ALA A 40 11.02 2.06 8.67
C ALA A 40 9.79 2.79 8.07
N ALA A 41 8.56 2.44 8.47
CA ALA A 41 7.34 3.16 8.08
C ALA A 41 7.27 4.57 8.68
N ASN A 42 8.05 4.87 9.71
CA ASN A 42 8.16 6.21 10.31
C ASN A 42 9.34 7.01 9.75
N HIS A 43 10.11 6.43 8.82
CA HIS A 43 11.30 7.05 8.30
C HIS A 43 10.99 8.35 7.54
N SER A 44 11.86 9.35 7.64
CA SER A 44 11.63 10.68 7.05
C SER A 44 11.58 10.67 5.52
N ALA A 45 12.36 9.80 4.88
CA ALA A 45 12.35 9.63 3.43
C ALA A 45 11.13 8.82 2.96
N SER A 46 10.34 9.39 2.06
CA SER A 46 9.16 8.75 1.47
C SER A 46 9.49 7.46 0.72
N GLN A 47 10.64 7.37 0.06
CA GLN A 47 11.11 6.18 -0.63
C GLN A 47 11.17 4.95 0.29
N MET A 48 11.63 5.14 1.53
CA MET A 48 11.65 4.07 2.53
C MET A 48 10.22 3.63 2.90
N ARG A 49 9.33 4.62 3.09
CA ARG A 49 7.92 4.40 3.41
C ARG A 49 7.17 3.70 2.27
N CYS A 50 7.46 4.04 1.02
CA CYS A 50 6.91 3.35 -0.16
C CYS A 50 7.27 1.86 -0.15
N ILE A 51 8.53 1.52 0.12
CA ILE A 51 8.99 0.13 0.12
C ILE A 51 8.26 -0.69 1.18
N VAL A 52 8.15 -0.16 2.40
CA VAL A 52 7.49 -0.88 3.49
C VAL A 52 5.97 -0.89 3.36
N ALA A 53 5.37 0.11 2.73
CA ALA A 53 3.93 0.14 2.46
C ALA A 53 3.43 -1.08 1.67
N ARG A 54 4.30 -1.73 0.87
CA ARG A 54 3.98 -2.99 0.16
C ARG A 54 4.10 -4.25 1.03
N LYS A 55 4.75 -4.19 2.19
CA LYS A 55 5.00 -5.36 3.04
C LYS A 55 3.72 -5.75 3.76
N SER A 56 3.27 -6.98 3.53
CA SER A 56 2.02 -7.52 4.07
C SER A 56 2.12 -7.94 5.53
N CYS A 57 3.35 -8.07 6.08
CA CYS A 57 3.60 -8.33 7.49
C CYS A 57 3.51 -7.10 8.40
N LEU A 58 3.31 -5.89 7.86
CA LEU A 58 3.09 -4.70 8.68
C LEU A 58 1.80 -4.83 9.52
N PRO A 59 1.80 -4.35 10.78
CA PRO A 59 0.57 -4.21 11.55
C PRO A 59 -0.45 -3.31 10.81
N ILE A 60 -1.73 -3.64 10.93
CA ILE A 60 -2.79 -2.91 10.21
C ILE A 60 -2.83 -1.43 10.58
N SER A 61 -2.60 -1.09 11.86
CA SER A 61 -2.54 0.31 12.32
C SER A 61 -1.42 1.11 11.66
N MET A 62 -0.35 0.44 11.25
CA MET A 62 0.75 1.09 10.55
C MET A 62 0.45 1.26 9.05
N LEU A 63 -0.28 0.33 8.45
CA LEU A 63 -0.83 0.52 7.11
C LEU A 63 -1.86 1.65 7.08
N GLU A 64 -2.75 1.76 8.07
CA GLU A 64 -3.71 2.87 8.21
C GLU A 64 -2.99 4.22 8.31
N LYS A 65 -1.90 4.27 9.09
CA LYS A 65 -1.06 5.48 9.13
C LYS A 65 -0.49 5.83 7.76
N LEU A 66 0.04 4.85 7.02
CA LEU A 66 0.60 5.06 5.69
C LEU A 66 -0.47 5.42 4.64
N ALA A 67 -1.73 5.01 4.83
CA ALA A 67 -2.86 5.43 3.98
C ALA A 67 -3.10 6.95 4.04
N HIS A 68 -2.75 7.57 5.17
CA HIS A 68 -2.78 9.01 5.37
C HIS A 68 -1.41 9.69 5.18
N ASP A 69 -0.41 9.00 4.60
CA ASP A 69 0.93 9.56 4.40
C ASP A 69 0.88 10.81 3.54
N SER A 70 1.68 11.84 3.84
CA SER A 70 1.69 13.08 3.07
C SER A 70 2.08 12.92 1.60
N HIS A 71 2.78 11.84 1.24
CA HIS A 71 3.21 11.58 -0.13
C HIS A 71 2.27 10.58 -0.81
N CYS A 72 1.61 11.01 -1.89
CA CYS A 72 0.66 10.15 -2.62
C CYS A 72 1.29 8.86 -3.18
N ASP A 73 2.60 8.87 -3.46
CA ASP A 73 3.31 7.64 -3.87
C ASP A 73 3.27 6.57 -2.77
N VAL A 74 3.42 6.95 -1.49
CA VAL A 74 3.33 6.00 -0.37
C VAL A 74 1.92 5.42 -0.27
N VAL A 75 0.90 6.27 -0.42
CA VAL A 75 -0.51 5.87 -0.38
C VAL A 75 -0.84 4.94 -1.54
N ARG A 76 -0.28 5.21 -2.72
CA ARG A 76 -0.38 4.35 -3.91
C ARG A 76 0.20 2.96 -3.63
N GLU A 77 1.30 2.87 -2.89
CA GLU A 77 1.84 1.58 -2.47
C GLU A 77 0.95 0.84 -1.46
N VAL A 78 0.30 1.57 -0.54
CA VAL A 78 -0.71 0.99 0.36
C VAL A 78 -1.91 0.45 -0.44
N ALA A 79 -2.32 1.13 -1.50
CA ALA A 79 -3.37 0.69 -2.42
C ALA A 79 -3.03 -0.59 -3.20
N GLN A 80 -1.77 -1.03 -3.21
CA GLN A 80 -1.34 -2.32 -3.77
C GLN A 80 -1.17 -3.40 -2.67
N ASN A 81 -1.29 -3.04 -1.39
CA ASN A 81 -1.04 -3.96 -0.28
C ASN A 81 -2.26 -4.84 0.01
N LYS A 82 -2.14 -6.15 -0.26
CA LYS A 82 -3.20 -7.13 -0.01
C LYS A 82 -3.72 -7.13 1.43
N THR A 83 -2.88 -6.89 2.43
CA THR A 83 -3.30 -6.91 3.85
C THR A 83 -4.14 -5.67 4.14
N ALA A 84 -3.76 -4.52 3.60
CA ALA A 84 -4.52 -3.29 3.71
C ALA A 84 -5.91 -3.44 3.07
N LEU A 85 -5.98 -3.86 1.81
CA LEU A 85 -7.25 -3.94 1.07
C LEU A 85 -8.26 -4.95 1.63
N LYS A 86 -7.78 -5.99 2.31
CA LYS A 86 -8.64 -6.96 3.01
C LYS A 86 -9.26 -6.41 4.30
N LYS A 87 -8.72 -5.32 4.85
CA LYS A 87 -9.01 -4.86 6.21
C LYS A 87 -9.51 -3.41 6.28
N PHE A 88 -9.17 -2.58 5.31
CA PHE A 88 -9.59 -1.18 5.28
C PHE A 88 -11.09 -1.05 5.03
N SER A 89 -11.68 -0.01 5.62
CA SER A 89 -13.07 0.37 5.38
C SER A 89 -13.24 1.07 4.04
N ALA A 90 -14.49 1.16 3.56
CA ALA A 90 -14.84 1.92 2.37
C ALA A 90 -14.43 3.39 2.49
N ASP A 91 -14.72 4.03 3.61
CA ASP A 91 -14.41 5.44 3.84
C ASP A 91 -12.91 5.72 3.74
N LEU A 92 -12.07 4.85 4.29
CA LEU A 92 -10.62 5.00 4.20
C LEU A 92 -10.12 4.82 2.76
N LEU A 93 -10.62 3.81 2.04
CA LEU A 93 -10.24 3.59 0.64
C LEU A 93 -10.69 4.77 -0.25
N ILE A 94 -11.89 5.30 -0.01
CA ILE A 94 -12.41 6.47 -0.72
C ILE A 94 -11.59 7.73 -0.40
N ASP A 95 -11.21 7.93 0.86
CA ASP A 95 -10.30 9.02 1.26
C ASP A 95 -8.97 8.92 0.51
N MET A 96 -8.35 7.73 0.52
CA MET A 96 -7.11 7.48 -0.23
C MET A 96 -7.25 7.83 -1.72
N MET A 97 -8.32 7.37 -2.37
CA MET A 97 -8.58 7.61 -3.79
C MET A 97 -8.82 9.07 -4.14
N SER A 98 -9.41 9.83 -3.22
CA SER A 98 -9.72 11.24 -3.43
C SER A 98 -8.47 12.12 -3.49
N ARG A 99 -7.31 11.60 -3.09
CA ARG A 99 -6.06 12.34 -3.01
C ARG A 99 -5.27 12.40 -4.32
N ASP A 100 -5.33 11.36 -5.13
CA ASP A 100 -4.59 11.25 -6.38
C ASP A 100 -5.25 10.25 -7.33
N PHE A 101 -5.35 10.60 -8.61
CA PHE A 101 -5.91 9.74 -9.64
C PHE A 101 -5.20 8.37 -9.71
N GLY A 102 -3.87 8.34 -9.54
CA GLY A 102 -3.09 7.12 -9.58
C GLY A 102 -3.49 6.14 -8.47
N ILE A 103 -3.95 6.61 -7.31
CA ILE A 103 -4.41 5.74 -6.22
C ILE A 103 -5.72 5.04 -6.61
N ALA A 104 -6.67 5.78 -7.20
CA ALA A 104 -7.91 5.21 -7.71
C ALA A 104 -7.66 4.21 -8.85
N PHE A 105 -6.71 4.51 -9.74
CA PHE A 105 -6.31 3.61 -10.81
C PHE A 105 -5.75 2.27 -10.29
N GLU A 106 -4.89 2.31 -9.27
CA GLU A 106 -4.33 1.10 -8.64
C GLU A 106 -5.39 0.30 -7.88
N LEU A 107 -6.26 0.96 -7.13
CA LEU A 107 -7.36 0.29 -6.43
C LEU A 107 -8.32 -0.40 -7.41
N ALA A 108 -8.57 0.20 -8.58
CA ALA A 108 -9.41 -0.38 -9.62
C ALA A 108 -8.85 -1.70 -10.17
N ASP A 109 -7.52 -1.86 -10.26
CA ASP A 109 -6.89 -3.13 -10.62
C ASP A 109 -6.93 -4.15 -9.48
N ASN A 110 -6.96 -3.67 -8.23
CA ASN A 110 -6.90 -4.48 -7.02
C ASN A 110 -8.26 -4.72 -6.35
N LEU A 111 -9.38 -4.38 -7.01
CA LEU A 111 -10.74 -4.67 -6.53
C LEU A 111 -10.96 -6.13 -6.06
N PRO A 112 -10.37 -7.17 -6.68
CA PRO A 112 -10.50 -8.55 -6.18
C PRO A 112 -9.91 -8.78 -4.77
N LEU A 113 -9.00 -7.92 -4.30
CA LEU A 113 -8.38 -8.03 -2.98
C LEU A 113 -9.25 -7.45 -1.86
N ILE A 114 -10.25 -6.65 -2.19
CA ILE A 114 -11.26 -6.17 -1.26
C ILE A 114 -12.28 -7.29 -1.06
N GLU A 115 -12.10 -8.07 0.02
CA GLU A 115 -12.89 -9.27 0.30
C GLU A 115 -14.33 -8.92 0.72
N ASP A 116 -14.51 -7.85 1.49
CA ASP A 116 -15.83 -7.39 1.90
C ASP A 116 -16.62 -6.82 0.70
N VAL A 117 -17.71 -7.49 0.34
CA VAL A 117 -18.52 -7.16 -0.84
C VAL A 117 -19.11 -5.76 -0.72
N ALA A 118 -19.64 -5.40 0.45
CA ALA A 118 -20.26 -4.09 0.67
C ALA A 118 -19.23 -2.96 0.51
N THR A 119 -18.05 -3.10 1.11
CA THR A 119 -16.93 -2.16 0.96
C THR A 119 -16.53 -2.02 -0.51
N ARG A 120 -16.37 -3.14 -1.22
CA ARG A 120 -16.00 -3.13 -2.63
C ARG A 120 -17.05 -2.47 -3.50
N ASP A 121 -18.33 -2.72 -3.27
CA ASP A 121 -19.42 -2.10 -4.03
C ASP A 121 -19.48 -0.59 -3.79
N CYS A 122 -19.27 -0.13 -2.55
CA CYS A 122 -19.13 1.31 -2.24
C CYS A 122 -17.98 1.96 -3.02
N VAL A 123 -16.81 1.31 -3.04
CA VAL A 123 -15.63 1.79 -3.79
C VAL A 123 -15.92 1.83 -5.30
N ILE A 124 -16.54 0.79 -5.86
CA ILE A 124 -16.91 0.73 -7.28
C ILE A 124 -17.89 1.85 -7.63
N ASN A 125 -18.93 2.05 -6.83
CA ASN A 125 -19.92 3.11 -7.06
C ASN A 125 -19.27 4.49 -7.04
N PHE A 126 -18.41 4.77 -6.05
CA PHE A 126 -17.66 6.02 -5.98
C PHE A 126 -16.77 6.23 -7.21
N MET A 127 -16.05 5.19 -7.66
CA MET A 127 -15.26 5.25 -8.89
C MET A 127 -16.12 5.55 -10.12
N GLN A 128 -17.32 4.95 -10.21
CA GLN A 128 -18.24 5.15 -11.33
C GLN A 128 -18.83 6.57 -11.36
N GLU A 129 -19.15 7.14 -10.20
CA GLU A 129 -19.63 8.51 -10.06
C GLU A 129 -18.60 9.55 -10.51
N SER A 130 -17.30 9.27 -10.32
CA SER A 130 -16.23 10.14 -10.82
C SER A 130 -16.19 10.22 -12.35
N GLY A 131 -16.71 9.19 -13.04
CA GLY A 131 -16.86 9.17 -14.49
C GLY A 131 -15.56 9.01 -15.28
N ASP A 132 -14.44 8.68 -14.63
CA ASP A 132 -13.15 8.57 -15.31
C ASP A 132 -13.12 7.39 -16.30
N PRO A 133 -12.85 7.62 -17.60
CA PRO A 133 -12.91 6.57 -18.62
C PRO A 133 -11.95 5.40 -18.38
N GLU A 134 -10.74 5.65 -17.87
CA GLU A 134 -9.74 4.60 -17.66
C GLU A 134 -10.12 3.70 -16.49
N ILE A 135 -10.60 4.29 -15.40
CA ILE A 135 -11.11 3.57 -14.24
C ILE A 135 -12.37 2.77 -14.62
N LEU A 136 -13.30 3.36 -15.37
CA LEU A 136 -14.50 2.67 -15.85
C LEU A 136 -14.18 1.44 -16.72
N VAL A 137 -13.14 1.51 -17.55
CA VAL A 137 -12.66 0.36 -18.34
C VAL A 137 -12.14 -0.77 -17.44
N LYS A 138 -11.43 -0.45 -16.34
CA LYS A 138 -10.97 -1.45 -15.36
C LYS A 138 -12.13 -2.11 -14.64
N ILE A 139 -13.11 -1.33 -14.19
CA ILE A 139 -14.33 -1.84 -13.54
C ILE A 139 -15.09 -2.77 -14.49
N ALA A 140 -15.25 -2.38 -15.76
CA ALA A 140 -15.89 -3.23 -16.76
C ALA A 140 -15.13 -4.55 -16.97
N LYS A 141 -13.78 -4.53 -16.98
CA LYS A 141 -12.94 -5.74 -17.05
C LYS A 141 -13.12 -6.61 -15.80
N TYR A 142 -13.19 -6.01 -14.62
CA TYR A 142 -13.43 -6.72 -13.36
C TYR A 142 -14.77 -7.47 -13.39
N HIS A 143 -15.88 -6.81 -13.75
CA HIS A 143 -17.19 -7.48 -13.85
C HIS A 143 -17.21 -8.60 -14.90
N ARG A 144 -16.56 -8.41 -16.07
CA ARG A 144 -16.46 -9.47 -17.09
C ARG A 144 -15.69 -10.71 -16.62
N ARG A 145 -14.78 -10.59 -15.66
CA ARG A 145 -14.05 -11.73 -15.10
C ARG A 145 -14.93 -12.54 -14.15
N LEU A 146 -15.76 -11.87 -13.34
CA LEU A 146 -16.71 -12.52 -12.44
C LEU A 146 -17.73 -13.38 -13.21
N THR A 147 -18.29 -12.86 -14.30
CA THR A 147 -19.31 -13.58 -15.09
C THR A 147 -18.77 -14.78 -15.87
N LYS A 148 -17.44 -14.91 -16.02
CA LYS A 148 -16.80 -16.09 -16.64
C LYS A 148 -16.44 -17.19 -15.63
N GLN A 149 -16.52 -16.90 -14.34
CA GLN A 149 -16.18 -17.83 -13.25
C GLN A 149 -17.43 -18.50 -12.63
N SER A 150 -18.62 -18.03 -13.00
CA SER A 150 -19.94 -18.61 -12.70
C SER A 150 -20.42 -19.55 -13.79
#